data_AF-A6VYS4-F1
#
_entry.id   AF-A6VYS4-F1
#
_cell.length_a   1.000
_cell.length_b   1.000
_cell.length_c   1.000
_cell.angle_alpha   90.00
_cell.angle_beta   90.00
_cell.angle_gamma   90.00
#
_symmetry.space_group_name_H-M   'P 1'
#
loop_
_entity.id
_entity.type
_entity.pdbx_description
1 polymer ?
#
loop_
_entity_poly.entity_id
_entity_poly.type
_entity_poly.pdbx_seq_one_letter_code
_entity_poly.pdbx_strand_id
1 'polypeptide(L)'
;MSFYTYHLITQTILHCGSGQSVGIVDQPIIRERATNLPIVPGATLRGVLRAHLSAQKDNAPLTKALFGPLAKDGAESFAGALSITDAHLLLLPVRSLYGIVAYATCPFILQRYKKALGIAIDLPAESKDKAYVGKDSENIAADKVVFEELDIDAVKGGKAQEWAECLSKVMYSDDKDEAARTDFQQHFVILPDDVFAYLAETATEVRTRIRMNQDTGVVDNGALWTEENLPAECVLWGSYSINEKANDQAHQFKEQANTLLQMGGNAGVGSGLVQMMTQESES
;
A
#
# COMPACT_ATOMS: atom_id res chain seq x y z
N MET A 1 -18.44 17.94 4.31
CA MET A 1 -17.75 17.01 3.40
C MET A 1 -17.19 15.89 4.24
N SER A 2 -17.73 14.68 4.10
CA SER A 2 -17.24 13.51 4.84
C SER A 2 -15.99 12.95 4.18
N PHE A 3 -15.00 12.58 5.00
CA PHE A 3 -13.80 11.90 4.57
C PHE A 3 -13.90 10.43 4.98
N TYR A 4 -13.49 9.56 4.07
CA TYR A 4 -13.47 8.11 4.26
C TYR A 4 -12.05 7.61 4.06
N THR A 5 -11.68 6.57 4.79
CA THR A 5 -10.37 5.93 4.65
C THR A 5 -10.47 4.78 3.67
N TYR A 6 -9.45 4.64 2.83
CA TYR A 6 -9.25 3.46 2.01
C TYR A 6 -7.88 2.85 2.26
N HIS A 7 -7.79 1.55 2.03
CA HIS A 7 -6.57 0.77 2.08
C HIS A 7 -6.34 0.08 0.74
N LEU A 8 -5.08 -0.06 0.37
CA LEU A 8 -4.62 -0.80 -0.79
C LEU A 8 -3.71 -1.92 -0.31
N ILE A 9 -4.11 -3.17 -0.52
CA ILE A 9 -3.33 -4.36 -0.21
C ILE A 9 -2.85 -4.98 -1.50
N THR A 10 -1.56 -4.95 -1.75
CA THR A 10 -0.97 -5.53 -2.96
C THR A 10 -1.06 -7.05 -2.90
N GLN A 11 -1.71 -7.70 -3.86
CA GLN A 11 -1.80 -9.17 -3.96
C GLN A 11 -0.65 -9.76 -4.79
N THR A 12 0.01 -8.91 -5.57
CA THR A 12 1.19 -9.20 -6.39
C THR A 12 2.13 -8.00 -6.28
N ILE A 13 3.35 -8.12 -6.80
CA ILE A 13 4.24 -6.96 -6.87
C ILE A 13 3.57 -5.78 -7.58
N LEU A 14 3.80 -4.56 -7.09
CA LEU A 14 3.20 -3.35 -7.65
C LEU A 14 4.28 -2.41 -8.19
N HIS A 15 4.28 -2.21 -9.51
CA HIS A 15 5.10 -1.19 -10.17
C HIS A 15 4.28 0.09 -10.40
N CYS A 16 4.33 1.02 -9.45
CA CYS A 16 3.86 2.39 -9.67
C CYS A 16 5.05 3.27 -10.04
N GLY A 17 5.46 3.25 -11.31
CA GLY A 17 6.70 3.87 -11.78
C GLY A 17 6.66 5.40 -11.84
N SER A 18 7.78 6.04 -11.51
CA SER A 18 7.97 7.50 -11.58
C SER A 18 8.56 7.98 -12.92
N GLY A 19 8.75 7.06 -13.87
CA GLY A 19 9.45 7.29 -15.14
C GLY A 19 10.83 6.67 -15.13
N GLN A 20 11.67 7.06 -16.10
CA GLN A 20 13.07 6.65 -16.13
C GLN A 20 13.92 7.52 -15.19
N SER A 21 14.87 6.91 -14.52
CA SER A 21 15.83 7.56 -13.63
C SER A 21 17.26 7.38 -14.13
N VAL A 22 18.15 8.29 -13.73
CA VAL A 22 19.61 8.16 -13.89
C VAL A 22 20.24 7.50 -12.64
N GLY A 23 19.40 6.96 -11.75
CA GLY A 23 19.83 6.26 -10.54
C GLY A 23 20.27 4.83 -10.79
N ILE A 24 20.43 4.07 -9.71
CA ILE A 24 20.84 2.65 -9.76
C ILE A 24 19.76 1.78 -10.42
N VAL A 25 18.49 2.12 -10.20
CA VAL A 25 17.34 1.46 -10.84
C VAL A 25 16.82 2.32 -11.98
N ASP A 26 16.68 1.72 -13.16
CA ASP A 26 16.25 2.44 -14.37
C ASP A 26 14.80 2.93 -14.25
N GLN A 27 13.93 2.11 -13.67
CA GLN A 27 12.51 2.42 -13.45
C GLN A 27 12.14 2.29 -11.96
N PRO A 28 12.35 3.34 -11.15
CA PRO A 28 12.01 3.31 -9.74
C PRO A 28 10.51 3.55 -9.51
N ILE A 29 10.00 3.06 -8.38
CA ILE A 29 8.64 3.37 -7.93
C ILE A 29 8.52 4.83 -7.45
N ILE A 30 7.30 5.34 -7.35
CA ILE A 30 7.04 6.69 -6.83
C ILE A 30 7.21 6.71 -5.31
N ARG A 31 7.91 7.74 -4.82
CA ARG A 31 8.19 7.99 -3.39
C ARG A 31 7.75 9.40 -2.98
N GLU A 32 7.27 9.57 -1.75
CA GLU A 32 6.96 10.87 -1.15
C GLU A 32 8.27 11.66 -0.96
N ARG A 33 8.37 12.85 -1.56
CA ARG A 33 9.64 13.61 -1.59
C ARG A 33 10.21 13.94 -0.21
N ALA A 34 9.34 14.16 0.79
CA ALA A 34 9.75 14.56 2.13
C ALA A 34 10.33 13.41 2.97
N THR A 35 9.93 12.18 2.70
CA THR A 35 10.24 11.00 3.54
C THR A 35 10.99 9.91 2.79
N ASN A 36 11.02 9.99 1.45
CA ASN A 36 11.47 8.93 0.55
C ASN A 36 10.67 7.61 0.67
N LEU A 37 9.54 7.60 1.37
CA LEU A 37 8.71 6.41 1.51
C LEU A 37 7.89 6.16 0.24
N PRO A 38 7.69 4.89 -0.17
CA PRO A 38 6.82 4.54 -1.30
C PRO A 38 5.40 5.07 -1.14
N ILE A 39 4.83 5.56 -2.25
CA ILE A 39 3.42 5.99 -2.31
C ILE A 39 2.77 5.51 -3.61
N VAL A 40 1.44 5.42 -3.59
CA VAL A 40 0.63 5.39 -4.81
C VAL A 40 -0.06 6.74 -4.94
N PRO A 41 0.22 7.53 -5.99
CA PRO A 41 -0.45 8.81 -6.18
C PRO A 41 -1.97 8.66 -6.28
N GLY A 42 -2.72 9.60 -5.70
CA GLY A 42 -4.17 9.63 -5.77
C GLY A 42 -4.67 9.75 -7.21
N ALA A 43 -3.89 10.39 -8.09
CA ALA A 43 -4.15 10.42 -9.52
C ALA A 43 -4.09 9.03 -10.18
N THR A 44 -3.16 8.17 -9.75
CA THR A 44 -3.05 6.78 -10.23
C THR A 44 -4.28 5.99 -9.83
N LEU A 45 -4.64 5.99 -8.54
CA LEU A 45 -5.84 5.29 -8.06
C LEU A 45 -7.11 5.84 -8.70
N ARG A 46 -7.23 7.17 -8.83
CA ARG A 46 -8.35 7.83 -9.51
C ARG A 46 -8.50 7.38 -10.97
N GLY A 47 -7.38 7.25 -11.69
CA GLY A 47 -7.37 6.73 -13.06
C GLY A 47 -7.80 5.27 -13.15
N VAL A 48 -7.29 4.43 -12.24
CA VAL A 48 -7.63 3.00 -12.16
C VAL A 48 -9.11 2.81 -11.84
N LEU A 49 -9.65 3.51 -10.85
CA LEU A 49 -11.08 3.45 -10.50
C LEU A 49 -11.97 3.93 -11.65
N ARG A 50 -11.57 5.01 -12.33
CA ARG A 50 -12.30 5.48 -13.52
C ARG A 50 -12.35 4.40 -14.60
N ALA A 51 -11.22 3.76 -14.89
CA ALA A 51 -11.15 2.69 -15.89
C ALA A 51 -11.97 1.46 -15.48
N HIS A 52 -11.85 1.03 -14.22
CA HIS A 52 -12.58 -0.09 -13.66
C HIS A 52 -14.11 0.11 -13.76
N LEU A 53 -14.60 1.28 -13.33
CA LEU A 53 -16.03 1.60 -13.42
C LEU A 53 -16.50 1.78 -14.87
N SER A 54 -15.67 2.36 -15.73
CA SER A 54 -16.00 2.53 -17.16
C SER A 54 -16.15 1.20 -17.91
N ALA A 55 -15.49 0.13 -17.45
CA ALA A 55 -15.60 -1.20 -18.04
C ALA A 55 -16.99 -1.83 -17.82
N GLN A 56 -17.75 -1.34 -16.84
CA GLN A 56 -19.11 -1.79 -16.52
C GLN A 56 -20.11 -0.88 -17.25
N LYS A 57 -20.87 -1.43 -18.21
CA LYS A 57 -21.72 -0.63 -19.12
C LYS A 57 -22.75 0.26 -18.39
N ASP A 58 -23.26 -0.20 -17.25
CA ASP A 58 -24.30 0.51 -16.50
C ASP A 58 -23.74 1.68 -15.66
N ASN A 59 -22.41 1.79 -15.53
CA ASN A 59 -21.76 2.80 -14.69
C ASN A 59 -21.36 4.08 -15.44
N ALA A 60 -21.76 4.26 -16.70
CA ALA A 60 -21.41 5.47 -17.46
C ALA A 60 -21.88 6.78 -16.76
N PRO A 61 -23.11 6.89 -16.22
CA PRO A 61 -23.54 8.08 -15.48
C PRO A 61 -22.74 8.30 -14.19
N LEU A 62 -22.51 7.23 -13.42
CA LEU A 62 -21.74 7.26 -12.17
C LEU A 62 -20.29 7.71 -12.44
N THR A 63 -19.65 7.14 -13.47
CA THR A 63 -18.29 7.48 -13.88
C THR A 63 -18.18 8.96 -14.25
N LYS A 64 -19.12 9.48 -15.05
CA LYS A 64 -19.14 10.90 -15.42
C LYS A 64 -19.29 11.79 -14.18
N ALA A 65 -20.16 11.43 -13.24
CA ALA A 65 -20.39 12.18 -12.00
C ALA A 65 -19.16 12.18 -11.07
N LEU A 66 -18.51 11.03 -10.86
CA LEU A 66 -17.38 10.90 -9.95
C LEU A 66 -16.09 11.52 -10.51
N PHE A 67 -15.80 11.33 -11.79
CA PHE A 67 -14.51 11.72 -12.39
C PHE A 67 -14.57 12.96 -13.28
N GLY A 68 -15.78 13.41 -13.63
CA GLY A 68 -16.00 14.47 -14.61
C GLY A 68 -16.02 13.94 -16.06
N PRO A 69 -16.49 14.77 -17.01
CA PRO A 69 -16.56 14.42 -18.43
C PRO A 69 -15.17 14.19 -19.05
N LEU A 70 -15.12 13.52 -20.20
CA LEU A 70 -13.89 13.45 -21.00
C LEU A 70 -13.74 14.77 -21.77
N ALA A 71 -12.51 15.23 -21.96
CA ALA A 71 -12.22 16.50 -22.63
C ALA A 71 -12.76 16.60 -24.08
N LYS A 72 -13.16 15.48 -24.69
CA LYS A 72 -13.71 15.42 -26.05
C LYS A 72 -15.21 15.72 -26.15
N ASP A 73 -15.94 15.84 -25.03
CA ASP A 73 -17.40 15.87 -25.06
C ASP A 73 -18.03 17.26 -25.28
N GLY A 74 -17.26 18.35 -25.34
CA GLY A 74 -17.63 19.66 -25.93
C GLY A 74 -18.84 20.43 -25.37
N ALA A 75 -19.72 19.82 -24.58
CA ALA A 75 -21.02 20.37 -24.22
C ALA A 75 -21.15 20.65 -22.70
N GLU A 76 -20.38 19.99 -21.85
CA GLU A 76 -20.42 20.19 -20.40
C GLU A 76 -19.01 20.05 -19.80
N SER A 77 -18.59 21.02 -18.99
CA SER A 77 -17.34 21.01 -18.25
C SER A 77 -17.64 21.20 -16.77
N PHE A 78 -17.54 20.12 -16.00
CA PHE A 78 -17.66 20.15 -14.54
C PHE A 78 -16.59 19.28 -13.89
N ALA A 79 -16.22 19.62 -12.65
CA ALA A 79 -15.31 18.81 -11.85
C ALA A 79 -16.03 17.57 -11.32
N GLY A 80 -15.36 16.41 -11.38
CA GLY A 80 -15.87 15.18 -10.77
C GLY A 80 -16.04 15.32 -9.26
N ALA A 81 -17.05 14.65 -8.71
CA ALA A 81 -17.39 14.71 -7.29
C ALA A 81 -16.39 14.01 -6.36
N LEU A 82 -15.56 13.09 -6.90
CA LEU A 82 -14.63 12.27 -6.13
C LEU A 82 -13.25 12.94 -6.02
N SER A 83 -12.82 13.18 -4.79
CA SER A 83 -11.46 13.56 -4.42
C SER A 83 -10.77 12.38 -3.73
N ILE A 84 -9.57 12.02 -4.16
CA ILE A 84 -8.77 10.93 -3.60
C ILE A 84 -7.37 11.47 -3.32
N THR A 85 -6.86 11.24 -2.11
CA THR A 85 -5.48 11.56 -1.73
C THR A 85 -4.51 10.49 -2.20
N ASP A 86 -3.21 10.77 -2.14
CA ASP A 86 -2.19 9.73 -2.26
C ASP A 86 -2.38 8.65 -1.20
N ALA A 87 -2.02 7.41 -1.55
CA ALA A 87 -1.95 6.29 -0.63
C ALA A 87 -0.51 6.20 -0.08
N HIS A 88 -0.38 6.37 1.23
CA HIS A 88 0.88 6.31 1.96
C HIS A 88 1.13 4.90 2.47
N LEU A 89 2.39 4.45 2.48
CA LEU A 89 2.78 3.16 3.05
C LEU A 89 2.34 3.05 4.53
N LEU A 90 1.71 1.93 4.87
CA LEU A 90 1.31 1.56 6.23
C LEU A 90 2.15 0.38 6.75
N LEU A 91 2.26 -0.67 5.92
CA LEU A 91 2.99 -1.89 6.22
C LEU A 91 3.85 -2.31 5.04
N LEU A 92 5.09 -2.66 5.32
CA LEU A 92 6.05 -3.21 4.37
C LEU A 92 6.43 -4.63 4.81
N PRO A 93 6.12 -5.66 4.00
CA PRO A 93 6.66 -7.00 4.19
C PRO A 93 8.16 -6.98 3.95
N VAL A 94 8.91 -7.41 4.96
CA VAL A 94 10.36 -7.55 4.91
C VAL A 94 10.73 -8.97 5.28
N ARG A 95 11.73 -9.52 4.58
CA ARG A 95 12.24 -10.84 4.90
C ARG A 95 12.81 -10.83 6.31
N SER A 96 12.39 -11.80 7.12
CA SER A 96 12.87 -12.00 8.48
C SER A 96 13.57 -13.35 8.59
N LEU A 97 14.68 -13.40 9.32
CA LEU A 97 15.37 -14.66 9.60
C LEU A 97 14.48 -15.62 10.42
N TYR A 98 13.69 -15.07 11.34
CA TYR A 98 12.72 -15.80 12.16
C TYR A 98 11.30 -15.49 11.66
N GLY A 99 10.44 -16.50 11.54
CA GLY A 99 9.06 -16.31 11.08
C GLY A 99 8.92 -15.97 9.59
N ILE A 100 9.97 -16.12 8.76
CA ILE A 100 9.95 -15.95 7.29
C ILE A 100 9.77 -14.49 6.81
N VAL A 101 8.74 -13.79 7.29
CA VAL A 101 8.37 -12.43 6.92
C VAL A 101 8.00 -11.62 8.15
N ALA A 102 8.25 -10.33 8.13
CA ALA A 102 7.72 -9.38 9.09
C ALA A 102 6.91 -8.30 8.36
N TYR A 103 5.67 -8.06 8.80
CA TYR A 103 4.87 -6.91 8.41
C TYR A 103 5.33 -5.71 9.21
N ALA A 104 6.33 -5.01 8.68
CA ALA A 104 6.98 -3.91 9.37
C ALA A 104 6.21 -2.60 9.23
N THR A 105 6.24 -1.80 10.29
CA THR A 105 5.86 -0.38 10.31
C THR A 105 6.78 0.39 11.26
N CYS A 106 6.54 1.68 11.49
CA CYS A 106 7.32 2.49 12.42
C CYS A 106 6.47 3.54 13.15
N PRO A 107 6.95 4.08 14.29
CA PRO A 107 6.28 5.15 15.03
C PRO A 107 5.84 6.34 14.15
N PHE A 108 6.66 6.77 13.19
CA PHE A 108 6.33 7.86 12.28
C PHE A 108 5.07 7.59 11.46
N ILE A 109 4.94 6.39 10.89
CA ILE A 109 3.77 5.98 10.11
C ILE A 109 2.56 5.83 11.02
N LEU A 110 2.71 5.10 12.13
CA LEU A 110 1.62 4.85 13.08
C LEU A 110 1.08 6.15 13.68
N GLN A 111 1.91 7.15 13.94
CA GLN A 111 1.46 8.45 14.43
C GLN A 111 0.57 9.18 13.41
N ARG A 112 0.93 9.14 12.12
CA ARG A 112 0.12 9.73 11.04
C ARG A 112 -1.20 8.99 10.88
N TYR A 113 -1.16 7.66 10.89
CA TYR A 113 -2.33 6.79 10.80
C TYR A 113 -3.27 7.01 12.00
N LYS A 114 -2.73 6.98 13.22
CA LYS A 114 -3.42 7.28 14.49
C LYS A 114 -4.16 8.60 14.41
N LYS A 115 -3.47 9.67 14.00
CA LYS A 115 -4.03 11.03 13.92
C LYS A 115 -5.15 11.12 12.89
N ALA A 116 -5.01 10.46 11.75
CA ALA A 116 -6.01 10.52 10.68
C ALA A 116 -7.30 9.76 11.01
N LEU A 117 -7.20 8.63 11.71
CA LEU A 117 -8.34 7.78 12.06
C LEU A 117 -8.86 7.99 13.50
N GLY A 118 -8.21 8.84 14.31
CA GLY A 118 -8.59 9.04 15.71
C GLY A 118 -8.36 7.81 16.60
N ILE A 119 -7.41 6.94 16.25
CA ILE A 119 -7.14 5.69 16.97
C ILE A 119 -6.62 5.99 18.39
N ALA A 120 -7.19 5.35 19.40
CA ALA A 120 -6.83 5.57 20.82
C ALA A 120 -5.75 4.59 21.34
N ILE A 121 -4.82 4.18 20.48
CA ILE A 121 -3.69 3.29 20.83
C ILE A 121 -2.42 4.11 20.87
N ASP A 122 -1.67 4.06 21.96
CA ASP A 122 -0.39 4.76 22.06
C ASP A 122 0.72 4.04 21.31
N LEU A 123 1.74 4.79 20.90
CA LEU A 123 2.94 4.21 20.32
C LEU A 123 3.73 3.49 21.43
N PRO A 124 4.46 2.41 21.12
CA PRO A 124 5.42 1.85 22.06
C PRO A 124 6.42 2.92 22.52
N ALA A 125 6.87 2.84 23.77
CA ALA A 125 7.73 3.87 24.38
C ALA A 125 9.01 4.11 23.55
N GLU A 126 9.50 5.35 23.53
CA GLU A 126 10.52 5.86 22.60
C GLU A 126 11.96 5.35 22.85
N SER A 127 12.19 4.04 22.93
CA SER A 127 13.53 3.55 22.59
C SER A 127 13.66 3.63 21.08
N LYS A 128 14.41 4.64 20.61
CA LYS A 128 14.69 4.85 19.18
C LYS A 128 15.53 3.75 18.55
N ASP A 129 15.98 2.78 19.33
CA ASP A 129 17.00 1.81 18.91
C ASP A 129 16.48 0.37 19.00
N LYS A 130 15.20 0.17 19.34
CA LYS A 130 14.60 -1.15 19.53
C LYS A 130 13.41 -1.41 18.63
N ALA A 131 13.26 -2.66 18.22
CA ALA A 131 12.04 -3.14 17.60
C ALA A 131 11.02 -3.56 18.68
N TYR A 132 9.73 -3.47 18.35
CA TYR A 132 8.64 -3.93 19.19
C TYR A 132 7.78 -4.94 18.44
N VAL A 133 7.51 -6.07 19.08
CA VAL A 133 6.79 -7.19 18.47
C VAL A 133 5.63 -7.66 19.35
N GLY A 134 4.67 -8.39 18.78
CA GLY A 134 3.59 -9.03 19.54
C GLY A 134 4.10 -10.00 20.61
N LYS A 135 3.24 -10.39 21.57
CA LYS A 135 3.62 -11.30 22.66
C LYS A 135 4.09 -12.66 22.12
N ASP A 136 3.36 -13.16 21.14
CA ASP A 136 3.56 -14.47 20.51
C ASP A 136 4.26 -14.34 19.15
N SER A 137 5.10 -13.31 19.00
CA SER A 137 5.76 -13.05 17.72
C SER A 137 6.75 -14.15 17.34
N GLU A 138 6.68 -14.54 16.07
CA GLU A 138 7.57 -15.50 15.40
C GLU A 138 8.84 -14.83 14.83
N ASN A 139 8.90 -13.50 14.81
CA ASN A 139 10.04 -12.75 14.24
C ASN A 139 11.22 -12.55 15.19
N ILE A 140 11.14 -13.06 16.43
CA ILE A 140 12.11 -12.76 17.50
C ILE A 140 12.72 -14.03 18.10
N ALA A 141 14.04 -14.06 18.20
CA ALA A 141 14.78 -15.09 18.94
C ALA A 141 15.93 -14.46 19.73
N ALA A 142 16.15 -14.93 20.96
CA ALA A 142 17.15 -14.37 21.87
C ALA A 142 17.09 -12.83 21.99
N ASP A 143 15.86 -12.30 22.14
CA ASP A 143 15.55 -10.87 22.24
C ASP A 143 16.03 -10.02 21.05
N LYS A 144 16.24 -10.64 19.88
CA LYS A 144 16.61 -9.97 18.63
C LYS A 144 15.66 -10.32 17.50
N VAL A 145 15.38 -9.33 16.68
CA VAL A 145 14.81 -9.51 15.34
C VAL A 145 15.94 -9.34 14.32
N VAL A 146 15.86 -10.07 13.21
CA VAL A 146 16.89 -10.03 12.15
C VAL A 146 16.22 -9.88 10.79
N PHE A 147 16.40 -8.72 10.15
CA PHE A 147 15.85 -8.39 8.85
C PHE A 147 16.98 -8.15 7.86
N GLU A 148 17.04 -8.96 6.80
CA GLU A 148 18.18 -9.01 5.90
C GLU A 148 19.51 -9.16 6.66
N GLU A 149 20.31 -8.09 6.73
CA GLU A 149 21.62 -8.02 7.39
C GLU A 149 21.61 -7.25 8.72
N LEU A 150 20.44 -6.77 9.16
CA LEU A 150 20.29 -5.96 10.36
C LEU A 150 19.85 -6.84 11.54
N ASP A 151 20.61 -6.82 12.63
CA ASP A 151 20.18 -7.36 13.92
C ASP A 151 19.78 -6.24 14.88
N ILE A 152 18.58 -6.33 15.45
CA ILE A 152 17.99 -5.26 16.27
C ILE A 152 17.46 -5.87 17.55
N ASP A 153 17.80 -5.27 18.68
CA ASP A 153 17.25 -5.67 19.97
C ASP A 153 15.74 -5.40 19.99
N ALA A 154 14.97 -6.35 20.50
CA ALA A 154 13.53 -6.35 20.39
C ALA A 154 12.84 -6.54 21.75
N VAL A 155 11.66 -5.91 21.89
CA VAL A 155 10.82 -6.00 23.07
C VAL A 155 9.48 -6.62 22.71
N LYS A 156 9.09 -7.69 23.42
CA LYS A 156 7.81 -8.36 23.22
C LYS A 156 6.66 -7.67 23.95
N GLY A 157 5.50 -7.67 23.32
CA GLY A 157 4.20 -7.30 23.89
C GLY A 157 3.96 -5.80 24.00
N GLY A 158 3.13 -5.41 24.97
CA GLY A 158 2.73 -4.02 25.19
C GLY A 158 1.96 -3.43 24.00
N LYS A 159 2.32 -2.21 23.60
CA LYS A 159 1.63 -1.47 22.53
C LYS A 159 1.76 -2.10 21.14
N ALA A 160 2.82 -2.89 20.90
CA ALA A 160 2.93 -3.62 19.63
C ALA A 160 1.81 -4.65 19.45
N GLN A 161 1.39 -5.33 20.54
CA GLN A 161 0.27 -6.26 20.49
C GLN A 161 -1.05 -5.54 20.17
N GLU A 162 -1.32 -4.39 20.81
CA GLU A 162 -2.52 -3.59 20.56
C GLU A 162 -2.58 -3.12 19.09
N TRP A 163 -1.44 -2.69 18.53
CA TRP A 163 -1.34 -2.30 17.13
C TRP A 163 -1.51 -3.48 16.17
N ALA A 164 -0.92 -4.63 16.48
CA ALA A 164 -1.07 -5.85 15.70
C ALA A 164 -2.55 -6.27 15.61
N GLU A 165 -3.25 -6.28 16.75
CA GLU A 165 -4.68 -6.58 16.82
C GLU A 165 -5.52 -5.57 16.03
N CYS A 166 -5.21 -4.28 16.14
CA CYS A 166 -5.89 -3.23 15.39
C CYS A 166 -5.72 -3.38 13.87
N LEU A 167 -4.48 -3.55 13.41
CA LEU A 167 -4.16 -3.65 11.97
C LEU A 167 -4.59 -4.99 11.38
N SER A 168 -4.63 -6.07 12.16
CA SER A 168 -5.14 -7.36 11.67
C SER A 168 -6.61 -7.27 11.22
N LYS A 169 -7.43 -6.44 11.86
CA LYS A 169 -8.82 -6.18 11.47
C LYS A 169 -8.94 -5.31 10.23
N VAL A 170 -7.94 -4.48 9.97
CA VAL A 170 -7.83 -3.72 8.71
C VAL A 170 -7.51 -4.66 7.57
N MET A 171 -6.55 -5.58 7.76
CA MET A 171 -6.12 -6.55 6.75
C MET A 171 -7.19 -7.60 6.44
N TYR A 172 -7.87 -8.07 7.48
CA TYR A 172 -8.78 -9.20 7.43
C TYR A 172 -10.08 -8.82 8.14
N SER A 173 -11.05 -8.31 7.40
CA SER A 173 -12.31 -7.80 7.97
C SER A 173 -13.36 -8.89 8.22
N ASP A 174 -13.26 -10.06 7.58
CA ASP A 174 -14.21 -11.18 7.79
C ASP A 174 -13.84 -11.96 9.08
N ASP A 175 -14.85 -12.34 9.86
CA ASP A 175 -14.67 -13.15 11.07
C ASP A 175 -14.15 -14.56 10.78
N LYS A 176 -14.27 -15.04 9.53
CA LYS A 176 -13.69 -16.31 9.09
C LYS A 176 -12.16 -16.27 8.99
N ASP A 177 -11.56 -15.10 9.05
CA ASP A 177 -10.12 -14.90 8.87
C ASP A 177 -9.33 -14.96 10.20
N GLU A 178 -9.86 -15.59 11.25
CA GLU A 178 -9.22 -15.64 12.57
C GLU A 178 -7.78 -16.21 12.51
N ALA A 179 -7.55 -17.24 11.69
CA ALA A 179 -6.23 -17.81 11.48
C ALA A 179 -5.27 -16.81 10.79
N ALA A 180 -5.75 -16.08 9.79
CA ALA A 180 -4.94 -15.08 9.07
C ALA A 180 -4.68 -13.83 9.93
N ARG A 181 -5.64 -13.42 10.76
CA ARG A 181 -5.46 -12.37 11.77
C ARG A 181 -4.39 -12.77 12.79
N THR A 182 -4.42 -14.02 13.25
CA THR A 182 -3.44 -14.54 14.20
C THR A 182 -2.05 -14.59 13.57
N ASP A 183 -1.94 -15.16 12.36
CA ASP A 183 -0.68 -15.23 11.62
C ASP A 183 -0.08 -13.83 11.39
N PHE A 184 -0.89 -12.86 10.95
CA PHE A 184 -0.44 -11.48 10.81
C PHE A 184 0.08 -10.88 12.12
N GLN A 185 -0.63 -11.11 13.23
CA GLN A 185 -0.22 -10.59 14.53
C GLN A 185 1.12 -11.18 15.01
N GLN A 186 1.36 -12.46 14.71
CA GLN A 186 2.62 -13.14 15.03
C GLN A 186 3.80 -12.61 14.19
N HIS A 187 3.52 -12.09 12.99
CA HIS A 187 4.50 -11.54 12.07
C HIS A 187 4.56 -10.00 12.05
N PHE A 188 3.85 -9.32 12.95
CA PHE A 188 3.83 -7.85 13.00
C PHE A 188 5.00 -7.29 13.82
N VAL A 189 5.66 -6.27 13.26
CA VAL A 189 6.81 -5.60 13.90
C VAL A 189 6.74 -4.08 13.74
N ILE A 190 6.99 -3.36 14.83
CA ILE A 190 7.23 -1.92 14.83
C ILE A 190 8.74 -1.70 14.96
N LEU A 191 9.34 -1.09 13.94
CA LEU A 191 10.77 -0.79 13.88
C LEU A 191 11.05 0.67 14.29
N PRO A 192 12.30 0.98 14.66
CA PRO A 192 12.80 2.36 14.63
C PRO A 192 12.54 3.03 13.28
N ASP A 193 12.23 4.33 13.30
CA ASP A 193 11.92 5.09 12.09
C ASP A 193 13.04 5.02 11.04
N ASP A 194 14.30 5.16 11.47
CA ASP A 194 15.46 5.16 10.56
C ASP A 194 15.72 3.76 9.96
N VAL A 195 15.50 2.70 10.74
CA VAL A 195 15.59 1.31 10.26
C VAL A 195 14.49 1.03 9.24
N PHE A 196 13.26 1.46 9.54
CA PHE A 196 12.14 1.30 8.61
C PHE A 196 12.38 2.08 7.32
N ALA A 197 12.87 3.32 7.41
CA ALA A 197 13.19 4.14 6.24
C ALA A 197 14.26 3.48 5.35
N TYR A 198 15.31 2.92 5.96
CA TYR A 198 16.32 2.15 5.25
C TYR A 198 15.70 0.94 4.52
N LEU A 199 14.92 0.11 5.22
CA LEU A 199 14.29 -1.07 4.61
C LEU A 199 13.25 -0.70 3.54
N ALA A 200 12.54 0.42 3.70
CA ALA A 200 11.63 0.92 2.67
C ALA A 200 12.34 1.36 1.39
N GLU A 201 13.66 1.59 1.44
CA GLU A 201 14.50 1.87 0.27
C GLU A 201 15.19 0.61 -0.27
N THR A 202 15.62 -0.30 0.61
CA THR A 202 16.49 -1.43 0.23
C THR A 202 15.80 -2.77 0.09
N ALA A 203 14.62 -2.96 0.70
CA ALA A 203 13.88 -4.22 0.69
C ALA A 203 12.72 -4.24 -0.33
N THR A 204 12.68 -3.29 -1.26
CA THR A 204 11.77 -3.33 -2.41
C THR A 204 12.28 -4.34 -3.45
N GLU A 205 11.37 -4.88 -4.26
CA GLU A 205 11.73 -5.86 -5.28
C GLU A 205 12.34 -5.18 -6.51
N VAL A 206 13.65 -5.34 -6.70
CA VAL A 206 14.35 -4.93 -7.93
C VAL A 206 14.47 -6.11 -8.88
N ARG A 207 13.81 -6.02 -10.04
CA ARG A 207 13.83 -7.05 -11.09
C ARG A 207 14.61 -6.57 -12.29
N THR A 208 15.56 -7.40 -12.75
CA THR A 208 16.25 -7.20 -14.02
C THR A 208 15.43 -7.82 -15.15
N ARG A 209 15.20 -7.06 -16.23
CA ARG A 209 14.43 -7.48 -17.40
C ARG A 209 15.27 -7.34 -18.67
N ILE A 210 15.00 -8.24 -19.61
CA ILE A 210 15.64 -8.27 -20.92
C ILE A 210 14.60 -8.43 -22.02
N ARG A 211 14.93 -7.97 -23.23
CA ARG A 211 14.25 -8.39 -24.47
C ARG A 211 15.15 -9.32 -25.26
N MET A 212 14.66 -10.52 -25.53
CA MET A 212 15.37 -11.53 -26.31
C MET A 212 15.04 -11.40 -27.79
N ASN A 213 16.07 -11.41 -28.62
CA ASN A 213 15.96 -11.59 -30.05
C ASN A 213 15.56 -13.03 -30.37
N GLN A 214 14.41 -13.22 -31.01
CA GLN A 214 13.83 -14.56 -31.22
C GLN A 214 14.60 -15.39 -32.26
N ASP A 215 15.32 -14.76 -33.20
CA ASP A 215 16.06 -15.48 -34.24
C ASP A 215 17.42 -15.96 -33.74
N THR A 216 18.07 -15.17 -32.87
CA THR A 216 19.44 -15.44 -32.41
C THR A 216 19.52 -16.04 -31.00
N GLY A 217 18.46 -15.90 -30.20
CA GLY A 217 18.47 -16.32 -28.80
C GLY A 217 19.40 -15.50 -27.90
N VAL A 218 19.75 -14.28 -28.30
CA VAL A 218 20.59 -13.33 -27.54
C VAL A 218 19.78 -12.07 -27.19
N VAL A 219 20.18 -11.34 -26.14
CA VAL A 219 19.55 -10.07 -25.75
C VAL A 219 19.73 -9.01 -26.85
N ASP A 220 18.66 -8.28 -27.17
CA ASP A 220 18.73 -7.13 -28.08
C ASP A 220 19.62 -6.02 -27.50
N ASN A 221 20.38 -5.34 -28.36
CA ASN A 221 21.19 -4.19 -27.95
C ASN A 221 20.33 -3.11 -27.24
N GLY A 222 20.72 -2.74 -26.02
CA GLY A 222 20.03 -1.74 -25.20
C GLY A 222 18.73 -2.22 -24.56
N ALA A 223 18.40 -3.52 -24.64
CA ALA A 223 17.18 -4.08 -24.05
C ALA A 223 17.46 -4.86 -22.77
N LEU A 224 18.19 -4.23 -21.84
CA LEU A 224 18.42 -4.66 -20.47
C LEU A 224 18.09 -3.48 -19.56
N TRP A 225 17.25 -3.68 -18.56
CA TRP A 225 16.89 -2.64 -17.61
C TRP A 225 16.44 -3.25 -16.27
N THR A 226 16.34 -2.41 -15.26
CA THR A 226 15.90 -2.75 -13.90
C THR A 226 14.62 -2.00 -13.54
N GLU A 227 13.70 -2.70 -12.88
CA GLU A 227 12.44 -2.15 -12.41
C GLU A 227 12.30 -2.41 -10.90
N GLU A 228 12.01 -1.36 -10.14
CA GLU A 228 11.68 -1.45 -8.72
C GLU A 228 10.18 -1.72 -8.55
N ASN A 229 9.81 -2.48 -7.54
CA ASN A 229 8.42 -2.83 -7.25
C ASN A 229 8.20 -2.87 -5.74
N LEU A 230 7.01 -2.45 -5.31
CA LEU A 230 6.54 -2.84 -3.98
C LEU A 230 6.32 -4.36 -3.94
N PRO A 231 6.79 -5.06 -2.90
CA PRO A 231 6.48 -6.47 -2.68
C PRO A 231 4.96 -6.74 -2.63
N ALA A 232 4.56 -7.99 -2.86
CA ALA A 232 3.22 -8.42 -2.50
C ALA A 232 2.99 -8.25 -0.98
N GLU A 233 1.73 -8.18 -0.57
CA GLU A 233 1.27 -7.96 0.82
C GLU A 233 1.66 -6.62 1.46
N CYS A 234 2.20 -5.66 0.68
CA CYS A 234 2.28 -4.27 1.10
C CYS A 234 0.89 -3.68 1.34
N VAL A 235 0.83 -2.82 2.35
CA VAL A 235 -0.41 -2.11 2.72
C VAL A 235 -0.16 -0.63 2.63
N LEU A 236 -1.00 0.05 1.86
CA LEU A 236 -1.02 1.51 1.79
C LEU A 236 -2.39 2.01 2.22
N TRP A 237 -2.46 3.28 2.63
CA TRP A 237 -3.71 3.89 3.07
C TRP A 237 -3.80 5.35 2.62
N GLY A 238 -5.02 5.81 2.38
CA GLY A 238 -5.30 7.20 2.07
C GLY A 238 -6.72 7.56 2.42
N SER A 239 -7.15 8.75 2.00
CA SER A 239 -8.50 9.22 2.20
C SER A 239 -9.16 9.61 0.89
N TYR A 240 -10.47 9.46 0.83
CA TYR A 240 -11.29 10.00 -0.23
C TYR A 240 -12.48 10.77 0.33
N SER A 241 -13.02 11.68 -0.48
CA SER A 241 -14.26 12.36 -0.19
C SER A 241 -15.11 12.48 -1.45
N ILE A 242 -16.42 12.49 -1.26
CA ILE A 242 -17.39 12.69 -2.34
C ILE A 242 -18.18 13.95 -2.00
N ASN A 243 -18.29 14.86 -2.96
CA ASN A 243 -19.05 16.09 -2.79
C ASN A 243 -20.52 15.78 -2.41
N GLU A 244 -21.05 16.42 -1.37
CA GLU A 244 -22.40 16.19 -0.81
C GLU A 244 -23.54 16.40 -1.82
N LYS A 245 -23.29 17.14 -2.91
CA LYS A 245 -24.25 17.28 -4.02
C LYS A 245 -24.42 15.99 -4.84
N ALA A 246 -23.63 14.95 -4.56
CA ALA A 246 -23.61 13.66 -5.24
C ALA A 246 -23.88 12.50 -4.26
N ASN A 247 -24.89 12.64 -3.38
CA ASN A 247 -25.20 11.64 -2.35
C ASN A 247 -25.55 10.26 -2.91
N ASP A 248 -26.29 10.17 -4.01
CA ASP A 248 -26.63 8.89 -4.65
C ASP A 248 -25.35 8.18 -5.15
N GLN A 249 -24.41 8.95 -5.68
CA GLN A 249 -23.12 8.45 -6.17
C GLN A 249 -22.19 8.07 -5.01
N ALA A 250 -22.32 8.71 -3.84
CA ALA A 250 -21.60 8.33 -2.65
C ALA A 250 -22.00 6.93 -2.17
N HIS A 251 -23.29 6.60 -2.19
CA HIS A 251 -23.76 5.25 -1.89
C HIS A 251 -23.23 4.22 -2.89
N GLN A 252 -23.32 4.51 -4.19
CA GLN A 252 -22.83 3.59 -5.23
C GLN A 252 -21.30 3.40 -5.20
N PHE A 253 -20.54 4.43 -4.82
CA PHE A 253 -19.09 4.28 -4.65
C PHE A 253 -18.73 3.42 -3.43
N LYS A 254 -19.53 3.47 -2.35
CA LYS A 254 -19.34 2.58 -1.20
C LYS A 254 -19.50 1.10 -1.55
N GLU A 255 -20.23 0.76 -2.61
CA GLU A 255 -20.31 -0.62 -3.10
C GLU A 255 -18.95 -1.13 -3.64
N GLN A 256 -17.98 -0.24 -3.85
CA GLN A 256 -16.59 -0.58 -4.19
C GLN A 256 -15.70 -0.85 -2.95
N ALA A 257 -16.31 -1.04 -1.77
CA ALA A 257 -15.61 -1.22 -0.50
C ALA A 257 -14.70 -2.45 -0.42
N ASN A 258 -14.71 -3.33 -1.42
CA ASN A 258 -13.86 -4.51 -1.48
C ASN A 258 -13.61 -4.92 -2.94
N THR A 259 -12.90 -4.09 -3.69
CA THR A 259 -12.68 -4.31 -5.14
C THR A 259 -11.23 -4.65 -5.45
N LEU A 260 -11.02 -5.75 -6.19
CA LEU A 260 -9.74 -6.09 -6.77
C LEU A 260 -9.47 -5.24 -8.02
N LEU A 261 -8.38 -4.49 -7.99
CA LEU A 261 -7.98 -3.53 -9.02
C LEU A 261 -6.67 -3.96 -9.70
N GLN A 262 -6.56 -3.63 -10.99
CA GLN A 262 -5.31 -3.70 -11.73
C GLN A 262 -4.67 -2.31 -11.73
N MET A 263 -3.53 -2.17 -11.07
CA MET A 263 -2.87 -0.90 -10.79
C MET A 263 -1.40 -0.90 -11.23
N GLY A 264 -0.91 0.26 -11.66
CA GLY A 264 0.48 0.41 -12.07
C GLY A 264 0.78 -0.18 -13.46
N GLY A 265 2.07 -0.34 -13.74
CA GLY A 265 2.56 -0.97 -14.98
C GLY A 265 2.55 -2.49 -14.92
N ASN A 266 3.00 -3.13 -16.00
CA ASN A 266 3.31 -4.56 -16.04
C ASN A 266 2.13 -5.53 -15.79
N ALA A 267 0.89 -5.11 -16.03
CA ALA A 267 -0.30 -5.97 -15.94
C ALA A 267 -0.18 -7.26 -16.78
N GLY A 268 0.36 -7.16 -17.99
CA GLY A 268 0.52 -8.30 -18.91
C GLY A 268 1.51 -9.38 -18.44
N VAL A 269 2.27 -9.12 -17.38
CA VAL A 269 3.18 -10.09 -16.73
C VAL A 269 2.77 -10.38 -15.28
N GLY A 270 1.51 -10.10 -14.91
CA GLY A 270 0.94 -10.47 -13.62
C GLY A 270 1.33 -9.56 -12.46
N SER A 271 1.83 -8.36 -12.71
CA SER A 271 2.05 -7.35 -11.66
C SER A 271 0.80 -6.49 -11.44
N GLY A 272 0.63 -5.93 -10.25
CA GLY A 272 -0.31 -4.85 -10.00
C GLY A 272 -1.74 -5.26 -9.63
N LEU A 273 -1.99 -6.51 -9.25
CA LEU A 273 -3.24 -6.88 -8.57
C LEU A 273 -3.23 -6.29 -7.16
N VAL A 274 -4.21 -5.43 -6.86
CA VAL A 274 -4.30 -4.69 -5.59
C VAL A 274 -5.74 -4.74 -5.10
N GLN A 275 -5.94 -5.26 -3.89
CA GLN A 275 -7.22 -5.24 -3.20
C GLN A 275 -7.44 -3.85 -2.59
N MET A 276 -8.49 -3.15 -3.02
CA MET A 276 -8.93 -1.92 -2.37
C MET A 276 -9.99 -2.25 -1.33
N MET A 277 -9.83 -1.72 -0.13
CA MET A 277 -10.84 -1.77 0.92
C MET A 277 -11.18 -0.37 1.40
N THR A 278 -12.43 -0.14 1.80
CA THR A 278 -12.84 1.14 2.41
C THR A 278 -13.43 0.91 3.77
N GLN A 279 -13.04 1.74 4.74
CA GLN A 279 -13.64 1.75 6.08
C GLN A 279 -14.47 3.02 6.24
N GLU A 280 -15.68 2.86 6.77
CA GLU A 280 -16.43 4.00 7.29
C GLU A 280 -15.80 4.44 8.61
N SER A 281 -15.53 5.74 8.75
CA SER A 281 -15.23 6.27 10.08
C SER A 281 -16.48 6.12 10.92
N GLU A 282 -16.42 5.28 11.96
CA GLU A 282 -17.43 5.31 13.02
C GLU A 282 -17.34 6.69 13.68
N SER A 283 -18.37 7.50 13.43
CA SER A 283 -18.54 8.83 14.04
C SER A 283 -19.00 8.73 15.48
#